data_AF-A0A2E7D9Y0-F1
#
_entry.id   AF-A0A2E7D9Y0-F1
#
_cell.length_a   1.000
_cell.length_b   1.000
_cell.length_c   1.000
_cell.angle_alpha   90.00
_cell.angle_beta   90.00
_cell.angle_gamma   90.00
#
_symmetry.space_group_name_H-M   'P 1'
#
loop_
_entity.id
_entity.type
_entity.pdbx_description
1 polymer ?
#
loop_
_entity_poly.entity_id
_entity_poly.type
_entity_poly.pdbx_seq_one_letter_code
_entity_poly.pdbx_strand_id
1 'polypeptide(L)'
;GERHGPWHRWIIWYTFLRGANSFWLWQGSGGSSGHIIGTTIAPDFTWYDHMSEGLAEINQIQSGIGKLAMSLRRSDDGVAVLYSPSSMLMANLTPEFPKRWDSMSALTVILPESNFQYRIIASEQLENGVLREGEIRLLYLPNAQALSAAEVKEIRAFAKNGGAIVADLRPAVADEHGKPHAVGALDDLFGITQDTKSPAPLKGTVELRDAIGEFDGELPTTHADASIKLSGGKALAKVNDVPAVIVNDFGAGKAVLFNFAISDYVVDKLMFGSRSLIRFTDEATAEKSSQFIRGVFEHCGISPVVPMTPQTPGCHLYRFHSDGVHVMGLLQEAAPFMPGVGYKPMPVLEKVAQRRSDITLKLNEPQHVYDVLAKKHLGLVDRIPRMVQPGEPHLFATLDYKIDSLLVTPASASVRQGQALSFSVQVQTSGADAGSHVLQIQMTDPDGKSAKMYASKELAKGGKYTGRIPLSLDEKTGDWTISVRDVVSGISAHATVKVVGDN
;
A
#
# COMPACT_ATOMS: atom_id res chain seq x y z
N GLY A 1 -9.71 0.32 28.63
CA GLY A 1 -11.00 0.93 29.01
C GLY A 1 -11.54 1.73 27.85
N GLU A 2 -11.12 2.99 27.70
CA GLU A 2 -11.65 3.93 26.68
C GLU A 2 -10.61 4.34 25.60
N ARG A 3 -9.43 3.71 25.56
CA ARG A 3 -8.18 4.38 25.10
C ARG A 3 -7.47 3.71 23.92
N HIS A 4 -8.22 3.01 23.06
CA HIS A 4 -7.68 2.33 21.86
C HIS A 4 -8.47 2.60 20.58
N GLY A 5 -9.51 3.44 20.60
CA GLY A 5 -10.35 3.74 19.43
C GLY A 5 -9.55 4.12 18.16
N PRO A 6 -8.66 5.13 18.23
CA PRO A 6 -7.80 5.50 17.11
C PRO A 6 -6.89 4.37 16.63
N TRP A 7 -6.44 3.49 17.53
CA TRP A 7 -5.63 2.33 17.16
C TRP A 7 -6.45 1.28 16.39
N HIS A 8 -7.66 0.95 16.88
CA HIS A 8 -8.56 0.02 16.20
C HIS A 8 -8.94 0.53 14.81
N ARG A 9 -9.27 1.82 14.70
CA ARG A 9 -9.51 2.45 13.40
C ARG A 9 -8.30 2.30 12.48
N TRP A 10 -7.13 2.71 12.95
CA TRP A 10 -5.90 2.66 12.17
C TRP A 10 -5.58 1.24 11.70
N ILE A 11 -5.57 0.22 12.57
CA ILE A 11 -5.14 -1.14 12.18
C ILE A 11 -6.07 -1.76 11.15
N ILE A 12 -7.37 -1.47 11.21
CA ILE A 12 -8.37 -1.95 10.24
C ILE A 12 -8.11 -1.33 8.87
N TRP A 13 -8.01 0.00 8.82
CA TRP A 13 -7.76 0.71 7.55
C TRP A 13 -6.36 0.46 7.00
N TYR A 14 -5.35 0.37 7.86
CA TYR A 14 -3.98 0.03 7.47
C TYR A 14 -3.90 -1.33 6.81
N THR A 15 -4.58 -2.33 7.39
CA THR A 15 -4.65 -3.69 6.83
C THR A 15 -5.39 -3.68 5.49
N PHE A 16 -6.55 -3.02 5.43
CA PHE A 16 -7.36 -2.88 4.21
C PHE A 16 -6.60 -2.18 3.07
N LEU A 17 -6.00 -1.01 3.33
CA LEU A 17 -5.30 -0.20 2.34
C LEU A 17 -3.99 -0.83 1.85
N ARG A 18 -3.45 -1.82 2.58
CA ARG A 18 -2.34 -2.66 2.10
C ARG A 18 -2.78 -3.81 1.19
N GLY A 19 -4.07 -3.90 0.86
CA GLY A 19 -4.62 -4.85 -0.10
C GLY A 19 -5.24 -6.09 0.52
N ALA A 20 -5.41 -6.13 1.85
CA ALA A 20 -6.13 -7.24 2.48
C ALA A 20 -7.63 -7.17 2.16
N ASN A 21 -8.20 -8.32 1.78
CA ASN A 21 -9.64 -8.49 1.54
C ASN A 21 -10.38 -9.14 2.72
N SER A 22 -9.69 -9.34 3.84
CA SER A 22 -10.25 -9.89 5.07
C SER A 22 -9.49 -9.36 6.28
N PHE A 23 -10.17 -9.29 7.42
CA PHE A 23 -9.60 -8.86 8.69
C PHE A 23 -9.92 -9.93 9.75
N TRP A 24 -8.87 -10.49 10.34
CA TRP A 24 -8.96 -11.61 11.28
C TRP A 24 -8.44 -11.18 12.64
N LEU A 25 -9.21 -11.49 13.69
CA LEU A 25 -8.87 -11.15 15.06
C LEU A 25 -8.42 -12.40 15.80
N TRP A 26 -7.17 -12.40 16.25
CA TRP A 26 -6.67 -13.34 17.24
C TRP A 26 -6.69 -12.65 18.62
N GLN A 27 -7.65 -12.92 19.50
CA GLN A 27 -8.67 -13.96 19.45
C GLN A 27 -10.05 -13.44 19.86
N GLY A 28 -11.12 -14.04 19.34
CA GLY A 28 -12.49 -13.62 19.63
C GLY A 28 -12.81 -13.66 21.13
N SER A 29 -12.65 -14.81 21.77
CA SER A 29 -12.80 -15.00 23.22
C SER A 29 -11.59 -15.73 23.81
N GLY A 30 -11.08 -15.26 24.95
CA GLY A 30 -9.99 -15.88 25.70
C GLY A 30 -10.47 -16.79 26.83
N GLY A 31 -11.78 -17.04 26.92
CA GLY A 31 -12.43 -17.60 28.10
C GLY A 31 -11.94 -19.00 28.53
N SER A 32 -11.45 -19.81 27.60
CA SER A 32 -10.98 -21.18 27.89
C SER A 32 -9.50 -21.28 28.26
N SER A 33 -8.68 -20.30 27.86
CA SER A 33 -7.22 -20.38 27.98
C SER A 33 -6.66 -19.52 29.12
N GLY A 34 -7.46 -18.62 29.70
CA GLY A 34 -6.95 -17.60 30.65
C GLY A 34 -6.05 -16.54 29.99
N HIS A 35 -5.76 -16.68 28.69
CA HIS A 35 -5.04 -15.70 27.89
C HIS A 35 -6.02 -14.64 27.39
N ILE A 36 -6.12 -13.54 28.12
CA ILE A 36 -7.02 -12.40 27.83
C ILE A 36 -6.39 -11.31 26.96
N ILE A 37 -5.15 -11.50 26.49
CA ILE A 37 -4.47 -10.50 25.66
C ILE A 37 -5.10 -10.51 24.27
N GLY A 38 -5.72 -9.38 23.88
CA GLY A 38 -6.30 -9.20 22.54
C GLY A 38 -7.72 -9.73 22.37
N THR A 39 -8.45 -10.02 23.45
CA THR A 39 -9.85 -10.48 23.36
C THR A 39 -10.80 -9.35 22.98
N THR A 40 -11.58 -9.55 21.93
CA THR A 40 -12.51 -8.54 21.41
C THR A 40 -13.96 -8.74 21.85
N ILE A 41 -14.29 -9.95 22.34
CA ILE A 41 -15.62 -10.35 22.77
C ILE A 41 -15.54 -10.82 24.24
N ALA A 42 -16.50 -10.37 25.05
CA ALA A 42 -16.65 -10.78 26.44
C ALA A 42 -17.20 -12.22 26.56
N PRO A 43 -17.09 -12.88 27.74
CA PRO A 43 -17.60 -14.25 27.93
C PRO A 43 -19.10 -14.43 27.69
N ASP A 44 -19.88 -13.34 27.72
CA ASP A 44 -21.32 -13.31 27.41
C ASP A 44 -21.61 -13.03 25.92
N PHE A 45 -20.59 -13.07 25.06
CA PHE A 45 -20.63 -12.81 23.62
C PHE A 45 -20.96 -11.36 23.23
N THR A 46 -20.92 -10.41 24.18
CA THR A 46 -20.98 -8.99 23.87
C THR A 46 -19.62 -8.45 23.42
N TRP A 47 -19.63 -7.41 22.57
CA TRP A 47 -18.40 -6.72 22.20
C TRP A 47 -17.90 -5.86 23.37
N TYR A 48 -16.59 -5.87 23.62
CA TYR A 48 -16.02 -4.90 24.55
C TYR A 48 -16.10 -3.48 23.97
N ASP A 49 -16.33 -2.47 24.82
CA ASP A 49 -16.48 -1.07 24.42
C ASP A 49 -15.32 -0.55 23.54
N HIS A 50 -14.09 -1.01 23.80
CA HIS A 50 -12.92 -0.61 23.04
C HIS A 50 -12.98 -1.02 21.56
N MET A 51 -13.81 -2.02 21.21
CA MET A 51 -14.03 -2.46 19.83
C MET A 51 -15.11 -1.67 19.10
N SER A 52 -15.92 -0.87 19.80
CA SER A 52 -17.06 -0.14 19.19
C SER A 52 -16.65 0.72 17.99
N GLU A 53 -15.55 1.48 18.12
CA GLU A 53 -14.98 2.26 17.01
C GLU A 53 -14.52 1.34 15.87
N GLY A 54 -13.76 0.28 16.17
CA GLY A 54 -13.32 -0.67 15.14
C GLY A 54 -14.48 -1.35 14.40
N LEU A 55 -15.57 -1.66 15.10
CA LEU A 55 -16.78 -2.21 14.48
C LEU A 55 -17.46 -1.20 13.54
N ALA A 56 -17.47 0.09 13.90
CA ALA A 56 -17.98 1.14 13.02
C ALA A 56 -17.17 1.21 11.71
N GLU A 57 -15.84 1.13 11.79
CA GLU A 57 -14.96 1.10 10.62
C GLU A 57 -15.16 -0.16 9.77
N ILE A 58 -15.26 -1.34 10.40
CA ILE A 58 -15.56 -2.61 9.71
C ILE A 58 -16.89 -2.49 8.98
N ASN A 59 -17.94 -1.97 9.63
CA ASN A 59 -19.24 -1.78 9.03
C ASN A 59 -19.20 -0.79 7.86
N GLN A 60 -18.41 0.29 7.98
CA GLN A 60 -18.21 1.25 6.88
C GLN A 60 -17.54 0.57 5.69
N ILE A 61 -16.48 -0.21 5.90
CA ILE A 61 -15.83 -0.97 4.83
C ILE A 61 -16.81 -1.99 4.21
N GLN A 62 -17.51 -2.76 5.04
CA GLN A 62 -18.48 -3.77 4.60
C GLN A 62 -19.75 -3.20 3.96
N SER A 63 -19.98 -1.87 4.05
CA SER A 63 -21.11 -1.20 3.42
C SER A 63 -21.01 -1.12 1.89
N GLY A 64 -19.85 -1.49 1.32
CA GLY A 64 -19.63 -1.60 -0.12
C GLY A 64 -18.19 -1.33 -0.55
N ILE A 65 -17.44 -0.57 0.25
CA ILE A 65 -16.01 -0.25 0.01
C ILE A 65 -15.15 -1.52 -0.07
N GLY A 66 -15.40 -2.52 0.77
CA GLY A 66 -14.70 -3.80 0.72
C GLY A 66 -14.96 -4.55 -0.59
N LYS A 67 -16.21 -4.53 -1.08
CA LYS A 67 -16.57 -5.12 -2.38
C LYS A 67 -15.89 -4.37 -3.53
N LEU A 68 -15.78 -3.05 -3.43
CA LEU A 68 -15.05 -2.23 -4.38
C LEU A 68 -13.57 -2.62 -4.39
N ALA A 69 -12.91 -2.69 -3.24
CA ALA A 69 -11.50 -3.09 -3.17
C ALA A 69 -11.24 -4.50 -3.72
N MET A 70 -12.16 -5.44 -3.53
CA MET A 70 -12.05 -6.80 -4.10
C MET A 70 -12.08 -6.81 -5.64
N SER A 71 -12.59 -5.76 -6.29
CA SER A 71 -12.57 -5.62 -7.75
C SER A 71 -11.40 -4.78 -8.27
N LEU A 72 -10.59 -4.20 -7.39
CA LEU A 72 -9.46 -3.34 -7.76
C LEU A 72 -8.13 -4.11 -7.74
N ARG A 73 -7.20 -3.65 -8.58
CA ARG A 73 -5.79 -4.04 -8.53
C ARG A 73 -4.99 -2.96 -7.85
N ARG A 74 -4.04 -3.34 -7.00
CA ARG A 74 -3.12 -2.37 -6.41
C ARG A 74 -2.14 -1.88 -7.48
N SER A 75 -1.97 -0.57 -7.58
CA SER A 75 -1.01 0.05 -8.51
C SER A 75 0.42 -0.03 -7.96
N ASP A 76 1.41 0.42 -8.74
CA ASP A 76 2.74 0.77 -8.23
C ASP A 76 3.32 1.92 -9.05
N ASP A 77 4.53 2.35 -8.72
CA ASP A 77 5.28 3.40 -9.42
C ASP A 77 6.27 2.82 -10.45
N GLY A 78 6.08 1.56 -10.89
CA GLY A 78 7.04 0.81 -11.70
C GLY A 78 8.26 0.35 -10.89
N VAL A 79 8.11 0.22 -9.57
CA VAL A 79 9.18 -0.19 -8.65
C VAL A 79 8.94 -1.64 -8.20
N ALA A 80 9.93 -2.49 -8.43
CA ALA A 80 9.97 -3.85 -7.93
C ALA A 80 11.09 -4.01 -6.88
N VAL A 81 10.84 -4.81 -5.85
CA VAL A 81 11.84 -5.21 -4.84
C VAL A 81 12.03 -6.73 -4.91
N LEU A 82 13.27 -7.20 -5.07
CA LEU A 82 13.57 -8.62 -5.15
C LEU A 82 13.52 -9.29 -3.76
N TYR A 83 12.68 -10.31 -3.62
CA TYR A 83 12.74 -11.27 -2.53
C TYR A 83 13.65 -12.45 -2.89
N SER A 84 14.84 -12.50 -2.28
CA SER A 84 15.86 -13.53 -2.52
C SER A 84 16.15 -14.36 -1.25
N PRO A 85 15.57 -15.57 -1.13
CA PRO A 85 15.87 -16.48 -0.03
C PRO A 85 17.35 -16.86 0.09
N SER A 86 18.07 -17.01 -1.04
CA SER A 86 19.50 -17.32 -1.05
C SER A 86 20.32 -16.19 -0.43
N SER A 87 20.03 -14.94 -0.79
CA SER A 87 20.68 -13.77 -0.18
C SER A 87 20.38 -13.64 1.31
N MET A 88 19.15 -13.94 1.72
CA MET A 88 18.78 -13.97 3.14
C MET A 88 19.54 -15.06 3.92
N LEU A 89 19.82 -16.21 3.30
CA LEU A 89 20.67 -17.25 3.91
C LEU A 89 22.13 -16.82 3.97
N MET A 90 22.63 -16.13 2.93
CA MET A 90 23.98 -15.56 2.87
C MET A 90 24.25 -14.58 4.01
N ALA A 91 23.25 -13.84 4.50
CA ALA A 91 23.41 -12.94 5.64
C ALA A 91 24.00 -13.64 6.90
N ASN A 92 23.82 -14.96 7.05
CA ASN A 92 24.43 -15.71 8.15
C ASN A 92 25.95 -15.91 8.00
N LEU A 93 26.49 -15.74 6.79
CA LEU A 93 27.92 -15.84 6.49
C LEU A 93 28.62 -14.47 6.57
N THR A 94 27.86 -13.39 6.78
CA THR A 94 28.37 -12.01 6.95
C THR A 94 27.77 -11.38 8.21
N PRO A 95 28.08 -11.88 9.42
CA PRO A 95 27.44 -11.46 10.66
C PRO A 95 27.66 -9.99 11.04
N GLU A 96 28.62 -9.32 10.40
CA GLU A 96 28.92 -7.89 10.58
C GLU A 96 27.99 -6.95 9.76
N PHE A 97 27.17 -7.52 8.88
CA PHE A 97 26.20 -6.81 8.04
C PHE A 97 24.75 -7.09 8.47
N PRO A 98 23.74 -6.45 7.84
CA PRO A 98 22.34 -6.64 8.22
C PRO A 98 21.92 -8.12 8.24
N LYS A 99 21.03 -8.46 9.18
CA LYS A 99 20.58 -9.85 9.39
C LYS A 99 19.61 -10.27 8.29
N ARG A 100 19.26 -11.57 8.33
CA ARG A 100 18.42 -12.35 7.40
C ARG A 100 17.09 -11.70 6.94
N TRP A 101 16.63 -10.60 7.51
CA TRP A 101 15.42 -9.89 7.09
C TRP A 101 15.53 -8.37 7.07
N ASP A 102 16.66 -7.80 7.49
CA ASP A 102 16.74 -6.41 7.89
C ASP A 102 16.56 -5.48 6.68
N SER A 103 17.32 -5.69 5.58
CA SER A 103 17.18 -4.88 4.35
C SER A 103 15.80 -5.00 3.72
N MET A 104 15.28 -6.23 3.56
CA MET A 104 13.93 -6.43 3.00
C MET A 104 12.86 -5.77 3.87
N SER A 105 12.91 -5.97 5.18
CA SER A 105 11.95 -5.36 6.10
C SER A 105 12.05 -3.84 6.02
N ALA A 106 13.26 -3.27 6.06
CA ALA A 106 13.46 -1.82 6.04
C ALA A 106 12.79 -1.15 4.84
N LEU A 107 12.85 -1.76 3.66
CA LEU A 107 12.17 -1.23 2.46
C LEU A 107 10.64 -1.17 2.62
N THR A 108 10.05 -2.01 3.47
CA THR A 108 8.60 -1.95 3.78
C THR A 108 8.17 -0.74 4.60
N VAL A 109 9.14 0.00 5.14
CA VAL A 109 8.97 1.24 5.90
C VAL A 109 9.47 2.43 5.08
N ILE A 110 10.68 2.34 4.52
CA ILE A 110 11.33 3.46 3.84
C ILE A 110 10.62 3.83 2.53
N LEU A 111 10.20 2.85 1.72
CA LEU A 111 9.54 3.15 0.44
C LEU A 111 8.16 3.82 0.61
N PRO A 112 7.26 3.33 1.50
CA PRO A 112 6.01 4.04 1.79
C PRO A 112 6.22 5.42 2.41
N GLU A 113 7.21 5.57 3.30
CA GLU A 113 7.56 6.89 3.87
C GLU A 113 8.04 7.87 2.77
N SER A 114 8.68 7.33 1.73
CA SER A 114 9.09 8.08 0.54
C SER A 114 7.95 8.29 -0.48
N ASN A 115 6.71 7.89 -0.15
CA ASN A 115 5.53 7.92 -1.00
C ASN A 115 5.63 7.10 -2.31
N PHE A 116 6.44 6.05 -2.31
CA PHE A 116 6.48 5.08 -3.40
C PHE A 116 5.62 3.85 -3.08
N GLN A 117 4.79 3.49 -4.03
CA GLN A 117 4.11 2.21 -4.05
C GLN A 117 4.89 1.24 -4.96
N TYR A 118 5.17 0.05 -4.43
CA TYR A 118 6.00 -0.95 -5.09
C TYR A 118 5.35 -2.34 -5.02
N ARG A 119 5.89 -3.27 -5.80
CA ARG A 119 5.60 -4.71 -5.73
C ARG A 119 6.85 -5.49 -5.31
N ILE A 120 6.65 -6.63 -4.66
CA ILE A 120 7.73 -7.58 -4.33
C ILE A 120 7.66 -8.70 -5.37
N ILE A 121 8.82 -9.08 -5.93
CA ILE A 121 8.94 -10.18 -6.88
C ILE A 121 9.88 -11.25 -6.32
N ALA A 122 9.57 -12.52 -6.54
CA ALA A 122 10.43 -13.63 -6.16
C ALA A 122 11.46 -13.97 -7.24
N SER A 123 12.54 -14.67 -6.87
CA SER A 123 13.57 -15.19 -7.80
C SER A 123 12.98 -15.89 -9.02
N GLU A 124 12.01 -16.79 -8.84
CA GLU A 124 11.37 -17.51 -9.96
C GLU A 124 10.64 -16.57 -10.94
N GLN A 125 10.00 -15.50 -10.44
CA GLN A 125 9.36 -14.51 -11.31
C GLN A 125 10.39 -13.70 -12.10
N LEU A 126 11.51 -13.36 -11.46
CA LEU A 126 12.62 -12.68 -12.11
C LEU A 126 13.20 -13.55 -13.24
N GLU A 127 13.51 -14.81 -12.97
CA GLU A 127 14.03 -15.77 -13.96
C GLU A 127 13.05 -16.01 -15.11
N ASN A 128 11.75 -16.04 -14.82
CA ASN A 128 10.69 -16.19 -15.82
C ASN A 128 10.42 -14.91 -16.63
N GLY A 129 11.13 -13.81 -16.36
CA GLY A 129 11.13 -12.63 -17.21
C GLY A 129 10.09 -11.58 -16.87
N VAL A 130 9.62 -11.49 -15.61
CA VAL A 130 8.66 -10.46 -15.19
C VAL A 130 9.12 -9.02 -15.53
N LEU A 131 10.43 -8.78 -15.60
CA LEU A 131 11.00 -7.48 -15.98
C LEU A 131 10.76 -7.10 -17.46
N ARG A 132 10.38 -8.06 -18.32
CA ARG A 132 10.13 -7.85 -19.74
C ARG A 132 8.69 -7.44 -20.05
N GLU A 133 7.79 -7.51 -19.06
CA GLU A 133 6.37 -7.17 -19.22
C GLU A 133 6.13 -5.65 -19.39
N GLY A 134 7.13 -4.81 -19.10
CA GLY A 134 7.10 -3.36 -19.36
C GLY A 134 6.50 -2.49 -18.25
N GLU A 135 5.92 -3.10 -17.21
CA GLU A 135 5.38 -2.36 -16.05
C GLU A 135 6.48 -1.91 -15.08
N ILE A 136 7.58 -2.68 -14.97
CA ILE A 136 8.68 -2.43 -14.05
C ILE A 136 9.73 -1.55 -14.74
N ARG A 137 10.10 -0.44 -14.08
CA ARG A 137 11.10 0.52 -14.54
C ARG A 137 12.32 0.60 -13.62
N LEU A 138 12.16 0.21 -12.35
CA LEU A 138 13.24 0.11 -11.37
C LEU A 138 13.15 -1.21 -10.59
N LEU A 139 14.28 -1.89 -10.45
CA LEU A 139 14.45 -3.07 -9.59
C LEU A 139 15.39 -2.74 -8.43
N TYR A 140 14.90 -2.90 -7.21
CA TYR A 140 15.69 -2.80 -5.99
C TYR A 140 16.13 -4.20 -5.53
N LEU A 141 17.42 -4.35 -5.25
CA LEU A 141 18.08 -5.58 -4.81
C LEU A 141 18.51 -5.46 -3.33
N PRO A 142 17.63 -5.78 -2.36
CA PRO A 142 17.94 -5.62 -0.94
C PRO A 142 18.95 -6.66 -0.45
N ASN A 143 20.18 -6.22 -0.16
CA ASN A 143 21.32 -7.02 0.27
C ASN A 143 21.43 -8.33 -0.53
N ALA A 144 21.27 -8.24 -1.85
CA ALA A 144 21.17 -9.39 -2.74
C ALA A 144 22.55 -10.02 -3.03
N GLN A 145 23.18 -10.59 -2.00
CA GLN A 145 24.54 -11.12 -2.04
C GLN A 145 24.67 -12.41 -2.87
N ALA A 146 23.61 -13.21 -2.95
CA ALA A 146 23.56 -14.47 -3.70
C ALA A 146 22.45 -14.44 -4.75
N LEU A 147 22.83 -14.62 -6.01
CA LEU A 147 21.94 -14.65 -7.17
C LEU A 147 22.29 -15.80 -8.10
N SER A 148 21.29 -16.41 -8.72
CA SER A 148 21.48 -17.42 -9.76
C SER A 148 22.03 -16.79 -11.04
N ALA A 149 22.63 -17.63 -11.89
CA ALA A 149 23.08 -17.19 -13.21
C ALA A 149 21.91 -16.67 -14.08
N ALA A 150 20.70 -17.20 -13.88
CA ALA A 150 19.51 -16.75 -14.59
C ALA A 150 19.02 -15.39 -14.08
N GLU A 151 19.00 -15.17 -12.76
CA GLU A 151 18.69 -13.87 -12.16
C GLU A 151 19.67 -12.78 -12.65
N VAL A 152 20.98 -13.06 -12.61
CA VAL A 152 22.02 -12.14 -13.10
C VAL A 152 21.81 -11.78 -14.57
N LYS A 153 21.47 -12.77 -15.41
CA LYS A 153 21.21 -12.54 -16.83
C LYS A 153 20.02 -11.61 -17.06
N GLU A 154 18.90 -11.83 -16.36
CA GLU A 154 17.70 -11.01 -16.51
C GLU A 154 17.92 -9.58 -15.98
N ILE A 155 18.59 -9.42 -14.83
CA ILE A 155 18.95 -8.10 -14.26
C ILE A 155 19.79 -7.30 -15.26
N ARG A 156 20.83 -7.93 -15.84
CA ARG A 156 21.70 -7.29 -16.82
C ARG A 156 20.97 -6.91 -18.10
N ALA A 157 20.08 -7.78 -18.59
CA ALA A 157 19.27 -7.49 -19.77
C ALA A 157 18.32 -6.31 -19.50
N PHE A 158 17.68 -6.27 -18.33
CA PHE A 158 16.81 -5.18 -17.92
C PHE A 158 17.55 -3.84 -17.87
N ALA A 159 18.71 -3.80 -17.19
CA ALA A 159 19.55 -2.60 -17.14
C ALA A 159 19.98 -2.15 -18.54
N LYS A 160 20.47 -3.08 -19.37
CA LYS A 160 20.90 -2.77 -20.74
C LYS A 160 19.78 -2.16 -21.58
N ASN A 161 18.53 -2.56 -21.35
CA ASN A 161 17.34 -2.11 -22.07
C ASN A 161 16.67 -0.87 -21.47
N GLY A 162 17.31 -0.17 -20.52
CA GLY A 162 16.81 1.10 -19.97
C GLY A 162 16.24 1.01 -18.56
N GLY A 163 16.16 -0.19 -17.98
CA GLY A 163 15.75 -0.38 -16.59
C GLY A 163 16.76 0.21 -15.60
N ALA A 164 16.27 0.70 -14.47
CA ALA A 164 17.12 1.14 -13.36
C ALA A 164 17.32 0.01 -12.34
N ILE A 165 18.56 -0.15 -11.85
CA ILE A 165 18.90 -1.08 -10.77
C ILE A 165 19.39 -0.29 -9.56
N VAL A 166 18.80 -0.55 -8.40
CA VAL A 166 19.30 -0.06 -7.11
C VAL A 166 19.67 -1.26 -6.25
N ALA A 167 20.81 -1.23 -5.57
CA ALA A 167 21.20 -2.29 -4.63
C ALA A 167 21.86 -1.69 -3.38
N ASP A 168 21.76 -2.37 -2.25
CA ASP A 168 22.56 -2.11 -1.05
C ASP A 168 23.49 -3.29 -0.73
N LEU A 169 24.69 -2.97 -0.23
CA LEU A 169 25.72 -3.88 0.27
C LEU A 169 25.94 -5.17 -0.52
N ARG A 170 27.10 -5.23 -1.19
CA ARG A 170 27.68 -6.46 -1.77
C ARG A 170 26.75 -7.23 -2.72
N PRO A 171 26.14 -6.58 -3.73
CA PRO A 171 25.27 -7.29 -4.67
C PRO A 171 26.06 -8.35 -5.44
N ALA A 172 25.47 -9.54 -5.59
CA ALA A 172 25.91 -10.62 -6.48
C ALA A 172 27.37 -11.08 -6.29
N VAL A 173 27.81 -11.21 -5.04
CA VAL A 173 29.16 -11.72 -4.70
C VAL A 173 29.25 -13.25 -4.76
N ALA A 174 28.12 -13.96 -4.69
CA ALA A 174 28.05 -15.41 -4.70
C ALA A 174 26.91 -15.94 -5.59
N ASP A 175 27.00 -17.22 -5.94
CA ASP A 175 25.90 -17.94 -6.60
C ASP A 175 24.74 -18.25 -5.63
N GLU A 176 23.66 -18.84 -6.13
CA GLU A 176 22.47 -19.20 -5.36
C GLU A 176 22.71 -20.21 -4.22
N HIS A 177 23.87 -20.88 -4.24
CA HIS A 177 24.34 -21.83 -3.22
C HIS A 177 25.33 -21.21 -2.23
N GLY A 178 25.60 -19.90 -2.36
CA GLY A 178 26.49 -19.15 -1.50
C GLY A 178 27.97 -19.37 -1.78
N LYS A 179 28.33 -19.91 -2.95
CA LYS A 179 29.74 -20.02 -3.35
C LYS A 179 30.20 -18.68 -3.92
N PRO A 180 31.23 -18.04 -3.32
CA PRO A 180 31.75 -16.78 -3.81
C PRO A 180 32.27 -16.88 -5.24
N HIS A 181 31.97 -15.88 -6.06
CA HIS A 181 32.52 -15.76 -7.40
C HIS A 181 33.99 -15.32 -7.36
N ALA A 182 34.73 -15.52 -8.44
CA ALA A 182 36.08 -14.95 -8.56
C ALA A 182 36.04 -13.42 -8.76
N VAL A 183 34.98 -12.92 -9.40
CA VAL A 183 34.67 -11.51 -9.66
C VAL A 183 33.16 -11.36 -9.46
N GLY A 184 32.69 -10.28 -8.84
CA GLY A 184 31.25 -10.09 -8.59
C GLY A 184 30.45 -10.03 -9.89
N ALA A 185 29.28 -10.69 -9.91
CA ALA A 185 28.55 -10.93 -11.16
C ALA A 185 27.89 -9.67 -11.75
N LEU A 186 27.75 -8.61 -10.92
CA LEU A 186 27.20 -7.30 -11.27
C LEU A 186 28.19 -6.14 -11.01
N ASP A 187 29.47 -6.43 -10.75
CA ASP A 187 30.48 -5.42 -10.38
C ASP A 187 30.61 -4.30 -11.43
N ASP A 188 30.77 -4.66 -12.70
CA ASP A 188 30.82 -3.75 -13.84
C ASP A 188 29.49 -3.00 -14.07
N LEU A 189 28.35 -3.60 -13.75
CA LEU A 189 27.04 -2.95 -13.81
C LEU A 189 27.01 -1.76 -12.86
N PHE A 190 27.56 -1.91 -11.64
CA PHE A 190 27.66 -0.83 -10.65
C PHE A 190 28.94 0.00 -10.79
N GLY A 191 29.84 -0.34 -11.72
CA GLY A 191 31.10 0.36 -11.94
C GLY A 191 32.05 0.26 -10.75
N ILE A 192 32.12 -0.91 -10.11
CA ILE A 192 32.96 -1.19 -8.94
C ILE A 192 33.76 -2.49 -9.11
N THR A 193 34.64 -2.74 -8.15
CA THR A 193 35.16 -4.07 -7.82
C THR A 193 35.05 -4.27 -6.31
N GLN A 194 34.83 -5.50 -5.86
CA GLN A 194 34.74 -5.85 -4.43
C GLN A 194 35.40 -7.20 -4.14
N ASP A 195 35.73 -7.45 -2.86
CA ASP A 195 36.13 -8.78 -2.43
C ASP A 195 34.87 -9.64 -2.23
N THR A 196 34.69 -10.63 -3.10
CA THR A 196 33.52 -11.51 -3.08
C THR A 196 33.56 -12.52 -1.93
N LYS A 197 34.74 -12.85 -1.41
CA LYS A 197 34.94 -13.88 -0.38
C LYS A 197 34.91 -13.29 1.01
N SER A 198 35.61 -12.19 1.21
CA SER A 198 35.87 -11.62 2.54
C SER A 198 35.37 -10.18 2.60
N PRO A 199 34.27 -9.91 3.31
CA PRO A 199 33.85 -8.52 3.55
C PRO A 199 34.88 -7.78 4.39
N ALA A 200 34.99 -6.48 4.22
CA ALA A 200 35.79 -5.60 5.08
C ALA A 200 34.85 -4.59 5.77
N PRO A 201 34.06 -5.02 6.76
CA PRO A 201 33.03 -4.19 7.37
C PRO A 201 33.64 -2.97 8.08
N LEU A 202 33.03 -1.82 7.87
CA LEU A 202 33.28 -0.61 8.65
C LEU A 202 31.96 0.06 9.01
N LYS A 203 32.02 1.04 9.91
CA LYS A 203 30.87 1.85 10.31
C LYS A 203 31.20 3.33 10.21
N GLY A 204 30.27 4.12 9.72
CA GLY A 204 30.45 5.57 9.57
C GLY A 204 29.19 6.26 9.06
N THR A 205 29.23 7.58 9.02
CA THR A 205 28.19 8.44 8.43
C THR A 205 28.30 8.43 6.91
N VAL A 206 27.18 8.46 6.19
CA VAL A 206 27.19 8.66 4.73
C VAL A 206 27.23 10.16 4.45
N GLU A 207 28.35 10.65 3.95
CA GLU A 207 28.58 12.05 3.63
C GLU A 207 28.45 12.25 2.11
N LEU A 208 27.43 12.98 1.66
CA LEU A 208 27.32 13.34 0.25
C LEU A 208 28.39 14.38 -0.13
N ARG A 209 28.97 14.19 -1.31
CA ARG A 209 29.88 15.14 -1.96
C ARG A 209 29.14 16.04 -2.94
N ASP A 210 28.17 15.44 -3.63
CA ASP A 210 27.25 16.09 -4.56
C ASP A 210 25.82 15.76 -4.10
N ALA A 211 24.90 16.73 -4.20
CA ALA A 211 23.48 16.49 -3.94
C ALA A 211 22.88 15.46 -4.92
N ILE A 212 21.86 14.73 -4.46
CA ILE A 212 21.07 13.81 -5.29
C ILE A 212 19.58 14.13 -5.16
N GLY A 213 18.98 14.61 -6.25
CA GLY A 213 17.64 15.20 -6.23
C GLY A 213 17.59 16.38 -5.25
N GLU A 214 16.62 16.36 -4.33
CA GLU A 214 16.48 17.36 -3.27
C GLU A 214 17.38 17.13 -2.04
N PHE A 215 18.09 15.99 -1.96
CA PHE A 215 18.85 15.62 -0.78
C PHE A 215 20.31 16.07 -0.87
N ASP A 216 20.75 16.76 0.18
CA ASP A 216 22.13 17.18 0.42
C ASP A 216 22.51 16.92 1.89
N GLY A 217 23.80 16.75 2.15
CA GLY A 217 24.35 16.55 3.49
C GLY A 217 24.58 15.08 3.89
N GLU A 218 24.17 14.74 5.11
CA GLU A 218 24.58 13.48 5.76
C GLU A 218 23.38 12.62 6.17
N LEU A 219 23.49 11.31 5.89
CA LEU A 219 22.62 10.27 6.46
C LEU A 219 23.24 9.70 7.75
N PRO A 220 22.42 9.12 8.64
CA PRO A 220 22.92 8.53 9.89
C PRO A 220 24.01 7.48 9.70
N THR A 221 24.70 7.18 10.80
CA THR A 221 25.72 6.13 10.84
C THR A 221 25.17 4.77 10.43
N THR A 222 25.88 4.07 9.56
CA THR A 222 25.49 2.78 8.97
C THR A 222 26.73 1.91 8.72
N HIS A 223 26.53 0.60 8.53
CA HIS A 223 27.58 -0.33 8.11
C HIS A 223 27.86 -0.19 6.61
N ALA A 224 29.13 -0.25 6.21
CA ALA A 224 29.60 -0.24 4.82
C ALA A 224 30.70 -1.29 4.60
N ASP A 225 31.05 -1.60 3.35
CA ASP A 225 32.13 -2.51 3.01
C ASP A 225 33.35 -1.76 2.43
N ALA A 226 34.48 -1.83 3.14
CA ALA A 226 35.75 -1.24 2.74
C ALA A 226 36.44 -1.95 1.59
N SER A 227 35.95 -3.13 1.19
CA SER A 227 36.50 -3.87 0.04
C SER A 227 36.15 -3.21 -1.30
N ILE A 228 35.11 -2.37 -1.33
CA ILE A 228 34.61 -1.74 -2.55
C ILE A 228 35.57 -0.66 -3.06
N LYS A 229 35.90 -0.76 -4.35
CA LYS A 229 36.68 0.23 -5.09
C LYS A 229 35.94 0.61 -6.37
N LEU A 230 36.08 1.86 -6.81
CA LEU A 230 35.51 2.32 -8.06
C LEU A 230 36.25 1.69 -9.26
N SER A 231 35.49 1.26 -10.25
CA SER A 231 35.95 0.75 -11.54
C SER A 231 35.00 1.22 -12.65
N GLY A 232 34.93 2.54 -12.85
CA GLY A 232 34.10 3.21 -13.85
C GLY A 232 32.89 3.95 -13.28
N GLY A 233 32.38 3.54 -12.12
CA GLY A 233 31.29 4.24 -11.43
C GLY A 233 31.75 5.55 -10.79
N LYS A 234 30.79 6.46 -10.56
CA LYS A 234 31.00 7.72 -9.86
C LYS A 234 30.42 7.64 -8.45
N ALA A 235 31.24 7.83 -7.42
CA ALA A 235 30.76 7.99 -6.05
C ALA A 235 30.21 9.39 -5.82
N LEU A 236 28.95 9.48 -5.40
CA LEU A 236 28.31 10.73 -4.96
C LEU A 236 28.45 10.96 -3.46
N ALA A 237 28.79 9.92 -2.70
CA ALA A 237 29.00 10.00 -1.27
C ALA A 237 30.23 9.19 -0.84
N LYS A 238 30.54 9.24 0.45
CA LYS A 238 31.54 8.38 1.10
C LYS A 238 31.06 7.95 2.49
N VAL A 239 31.56 6.83 2.96
CA VAL A 239 31.55 6.46 4.38
C VAL A 239 32.99 6.34 4.82
N ASN A 240 33.42 7.21 5.73
CA ASN A 240 34.85 7.46 6.00
C ASN A 240 35.58 7.79 4.67
N ASP A 241 36.55 6.98 4.26
CA ASP A 241 37.30 7.15 3.02
C ASP A 241 36.82 6.26 1.86
N VAL A 242 35.77 5.46 2.09
CA VAL A 242 35.30 4.45 1.12
C VAL A 242 34.13 5.01 0.30
N PRO A 243 34.09 4.75 -1.03
CA PRO A 243 32.97 5.15 -1.90
C PRO A 243 31.61 4.69 -1.38
N ALA A 244 30.63 5.59 -1.39
CA ALA A 244 29.22 5.31 -1.10
C ALA A 244 28.33 6.05 -2.11
N VAL A 245 27.07 5.61 -2.25
CA VAL A 245 26.13 6.09 -3.29
C VAL A 245 26.83 6.17 -4.66
N ILE A 246 27.10 5.00 -5.23
CA ILE A 246 27.86 4.88 -6.47
C ILE A 246 26.88 4.80 -7.62
N VAL A 247 26.96 5.73 -8.56
CA VAL A 247 26.12 5.75 -9.77
C VAL A 247 26.92 5.32 -10.98
N ASN A 248 26.28 4.58 -11.89
CA ASN A 248 26.88 4.13 -13.13
C ASN A 248 25.80 4.04 -14.22
N ASP A 249 26.15 4.35 -15.47
CA ASP A 249 25.30 4.06 -16.62
C ASP A 249 25.68 2.67 -17.17
N PHE A 250 24.68 1.85 -17.49
CA PHE A 250 24.91 0.50 -18.01
C PHE A 250 23.96 0.20 -19.18
N GLY A 251 24.50 0.16 -20.40
CA GLY A 251 23.68 0.13 -21.61
C GLY A 251 22.82 1.39 -21.71
N ALA A 252 21.50 1.25 -21.82
CA ALA A 252 20.56 2.37 -21.81
C ALA A 252 20.02 2.71 -20.41
N GLY A 253 20.32 1.91 -19.38
CA GLY A 253 19.78 2.05 -18.03
C GLY A 253 20.78 2.62 -17.03
N LYS A 254 20.34 2.70 -15.77
CA LYS A 254 21.09 3.27 -14.66
C LYS A 254 21.28 2.25 -13.54
N ALA A 255 22.42 2.33 -12.88
CA ALA A 255 22.75 1.51 -11.71
C ALA A 255 23.15 2.41 -10.55
N VAL A 256 22.58 2.17 -9.37
CA VAL A 256 22.93 2.86 -8.12
C VAL A 256 23.24 1.83 -7.04
N LEU A 257 24.45 1.86 -6.52
CA LEU A 257 24.87 1.03 -5.39
C LEU A 257 24.99 1.85 -4.11
N PHE A 258 24.24 1.47 -3.10
CA PHE A 258 24.46 1.88 -1.73
C PHE A 258 25.51 0.97 -1.12
N ASN A 259 26.77 1.41 -1.08
CA ASN A 259 27.80 0.76 -0.25
C ASN A 259 27.56 1.07 1.24
N PHE A 260 26.34 0.86 1.71
CA PHE A 260 25.95 0.94 3.10
C PHE A 260 24.62 0.24 3.34
N ALA A 261 24.37 -0.19 4.58
CA ALA A 261 23.13 -0.82 4.99
C ALA A 261 22.01 0.22 5.16
N ILE A 262 21.08 0.29 4.21
CA ILE A 262 19.92 1.18 4.37
C ILE A 262 19.01 0.73 5.52
N SER A 263 19.08 -0.54 5.90
CA SER A 263 18.35 -1.10 7.04
C SER A 263 18.72 -0.47 8.38
N ASP A 264 19.93 0.08 8.53
CA ASP A 264 20.37 0.68 9.79
C ASP A 264 19.61 1.96 10.15
N TYR A 265 18.86 2.54 9.21
CA TYR A 265 18.05 3.74 9.44
C TYR A 265 16.71 3.43 10.11
N VAL A 266 16.32 2.16 10.15
CA VAL A 266 15.19 1.68 10.93
C VAL A 266 15.68 0.71 12.00
N VAL A 267 14.96 0.65 13.10
CA VAL A 267 15.35 -0.18 14.25
C VAL A 267 14.21 -1.05 14.71
N ASP A 268 14.58 -2.21 15.24
CA ASP A 268 13.70 -3.12 15.94
C ASP A 268 13.31 -2.53 17.31
N LYS A 269 12.19 -1.82 17.39
CA LYS A 269 11.78 -1.12 18.63
C LYS A 269 10.39 -1.47 19.14
N LEU A 270 9.60 -2.26 18.42
CA LEU A 270 8.24 -2.59 18.88
C LEU A 270 8.07 -4.08 19.16
N MET A 271 8.31 -4.47 20.40
CA MET A 271 8.14 -5.86 20.87
C MET A 271 6.66 -6.18 21.10
N PHE A 272 6.06 -7.02 20.24
CA PHE A 272 4.86 -7.79 20.58
C PHE A 272 5.29 -9.25 20.79
N GLY A 273 5.61 -9.62 22.03
CA GLY A 273 6.16 -10.94 22.34
C GLY A 273 7.56 -11.13 21.76
N SER A 274 7.77 -12.16 20.93
CA SER A 274 9.05 -12.45 20.27
C SER A 274 9.25 -11.76 18.91
N ARG A 275 8.33 -10.88 18.49
CA ARG A 275 8.37 -10.20 17.19
C ARG A 275 8.55 -8.70 17.38
N SER A 276 9.56 -8.14 16.70
CA SER A 276 9.79 -6.70 16.64
C SER A 276 9.18 -6.11 15.37
N LEU A 277 8.56 -4.93 15.46
CA LEU A 277 8.30 -4.08 14.30
C LEU A 277 9.44 -3.08 14.13
N ILE A 278 9.98 -3.04 12.92
CA ILE A 278 10.98 -2.07 12.49
C ILE A 278 10.37 -0.69 12.25
N ARG A 279 11.02 0.37 12.75
CA ARG A 279 10.57 1.78 12.59
C ARG A 279 11.76 2.75 12.64
N PHE A 280 11.56 3.95 12.12
CA PHE A 280 12.51 5.05 12.33
C PHE A 280 12.60 5.44 13.80
N THR A 281 13.81 5.77 14.25
CA THR A 281 14.09 6.22 15.63
C THR A 281 13.55 7.60 15.96
N ASP A 282 13.42 8.46 14.94
CA ASP A 282 13.04 9.86 15.03
C ASP A 282 12.52 10.36 13.66
N GLU A 283 11.73 11.44 13.66
CA GLU A 283 11.17 12.03 12.43
C GLU A 283 12.25 12.61 11.50
N ALA A 284 13.39 13.08 12.04
CA ALA A 284 14.45 13.68 11.24
C ALA A 284 15.17 12.63 10.37
N THR A 285 15.45 11.45 10.94
CA THR A 285 15.99 10.30 10.22
C THR A 285 15.02 9.80 9.16
N ALA A 286 13.72 9.75 9.47
CA ALA A 286 12.69 9.39 8.50
C ALA A 286 12.65 10.35 7.31
N GLU A 287 12.66 11.66 7.57
CA GLU A 287 12.64 12.69 6.54
C GLU A 287 13.90 12.60 5.65
N LYS A 288 15.09 12.58 6.25
CA LYS A 288 16.36 12.48 5.49
C LYS A 288 16.43 11.22 4.64
N SER A 289 16.05 10.06 5.21
CA SER A 289 16.05 8.79 4.48
C SER A 289 15.07 8.83 3.30
N SER A 290 13.91 9.47 3.49
CA SER A 290 12.88 9.57 2.46
C SER A 290 13.27 10.55 1.35
N GLN A 291 13.85 11.70 1.69
CA GLN A 291 14.44 12.65 0.74
C GLN A 291 15.53 11.98 -0.10
N PHE A 292 16.42 11.24 0.55
CA PHE A 292 17.48 10.49 -0.13
C PHE A 292 16.92 9.47 -1.12
N ILE A 293 15.94 8.64 -0.71
CA ILE A 293 15.32 7.67 -1.62
C ILE A 293 14.59 8.34 -2.78
N ARG A 294 13.85 9.43 -2.53
CA ARG A 294 13.23 10.21 -3.61
C ARG A 294 14.26 10.75 -4.59
N GLY A 295 15.37 11.29 -4.10
CA GLY A 295 16.46 11.77 -4.94
C GLY A 295 17.13 10.67 -5.77
N VAL A 296 17.38 9.50 -5.19
CA VAL A 296 17.92 8.34 -5.92
C VAL A 296 16.95 7.86 -7.00
N PHE A 297 15.66 7.77 -6.67
CA PHE A 297 14.65 7.29 -7.61
C PHE A 297 14.43 8.31 -8.74
N GLU A 298 14.44 9.61 -8.43
CA GLU A 298 14.41 10.69 -9.42
C GLU A 298 15.63 10.62 -10.36
N HIS A 299 16.83 10.38 -9.83
CA HIS A 299 18.03 10.14 -10.64
C HIS A 299 17.85 8.95 -11.60
N CYS A 300 17.04 7.96 -11.21
CA CYS A 300 16.67 6.81 -12.02
C CYS A 300 15.45 7.05 -12.93
N GLY A 301 14.89 8.27 -13.00
CA GLY A 301 13.71 8.59 -13.80
C GLY A 301 12.38 8.10 -13.20
N ILE A 302 12.36 7.82 -11.89
CA ILE A 302 11.19 7.35 -11.15
C ILE A 302 10.73 8.43 -10.18
N SER A 303 9.44 8.77 -10.23
CA SER A 303 8.81 9.71 -9.30
C SER A 303 7.44 9.16 -8.90
N PRO A 304 6.91 9.52 -7.71
CA PRO A 304 5.56 9.12 -7.32
C PRO A 304 4.54 9.63 -8.33
N VAL A 305 3.65 8.77 -8.80
CA VAL A 305 2.59 9.13 -9.77
C VAL A 305 1.61 10.16 -9.17
N VAL A 306 1.41 10.13 -7.85
CA VAL A 306 0.59 11.13 -7.13
C VAL A 306 1.44 11.70 -5.99
N PRO A 307 2.14 12.82 -6.23
CA PRO A 307 2.94 13.47 -5.19
C PRO A 307 2.08 14.02 -4.05
N MET A 308 2.61 13.93 -2.82
CA MET A 308 2.06 14.56 -1.62
C MET A 308 2.94 15.73 -1.19
N THR A 309 2.36 16.89 -0.88
CA THR A 309 3.12 18.07 -0.44
C THR A 309 2.39 18.87 0.65
N PRO A 310 3.06 19.26 1.75
CA PRO A 310 4.37 18.77 2.18
C PRO A 310 4.33 17.26 2.46
N GLN A 311 5.51 16.65 2.42
CA GLN A 311 5.67 15.30 2.97
C GLN A 311 5.36 15.34 4.45
N THR A 312 4.58 14.36 4.93
CA THR A 312 4.13 14.31 6.32
C THR A 312 4.55 12.97 6.91
N PRO A 313 5.33 12.96 8.02
CA PRO A 313 5.83 11.72 8.60
C PRO A 313 4.74 10.70 8.92
N GLY A 314 4.96 9.46 8.50
CA GLY A 314 4.04 8.34 8.64
C GLY A 314 2.78 8.44 7.79
N CYS A 315 2.63 9.43 6.90
CA CYS A 315 1.47 9.57 6.03
C CYS A 315 1.74 8.88 4.70
N HIS A 316 0.99 7.81 4.40
CA HIS A 316 1.20 6.98 3.22
C HIS A 316 -0.01 7.01 2.29
N LEU A 317 0.28 7.01 0.99
CA LEU A 317 -0.72 6.94 -0.07
C LEU A 317 -0.80 5.52 -0.64
N TYR A 318 -2.01 4.98 -0.72
CA TYR A 318 -2.31 3.64 -1.23
C TYR A 318 -3.18 3.75 -2.47
N ARG A 319 -2.70 3.21 -3.60
CA ARG A 319 -3.35 3.39 -4.91
C ARG A 319 -3.86 2.09 -5.49
N PHE A 320 -5.07 2.12 -6.01
CA PHE A 320 -5.77 1.00 -6.61
C PHE A 320 -6.48 1.44 -7.89
N HIS A 321 -6.68 0.53 -8.82
CA HIS A 321 -7.41 0.82 -10.06
C HIS A 321 -8.13 -0.40 -10.64
N SER A 322 -9.20 -0.16 -11.39
CA SER A 322 -9.87 -1.14 -12.25
C SER A 322 -10.83 -0.43 -13.19
N ASP A 323 -10.86 -0.82 -14.47
CA ASP A 323 -11.88 -0.39 -15.46
C ASP A 323 -12.21 1.12 -15.42
N GLY A 324 -11.19 2.00 -15.43
CA GLY A 324 -11.40 3.47 -15.40
C GLY A 324 -11.78 4.07 -14.04
N VAL A 325 -11.78 3.28 -12.98
CA VAL A 325 -11.95 3.73 -11.59
C VAL A 325 -10.62 3.63 -10.86
N HIS A 326 -10.11 4.77 -10.40
CA HIS A 326 -8.93 4.83 -9.54
C HIS A 326 -9.35 5.16 -8.11
N VAL A 327 -8.78 4.48 -7.13
CA VAL A 327 -9.03 4.71 -5.71
C VAL A 327 -7.70 4.99 -5.00
N MET A 328 -7.70 6.03 -4.19
CA MET A 328 -6.57 6.47 -3.38
C MET A 328 -6.97 6.48 -1.91
N GLY A 329 -6.35 5.63 -1.10
CA GLY A 329 -6.42 5.70 0.35
C GLY A 329 -5.27 6.51 0.90
N LEU A 330 -5.55 7.43 1.83
CA LEU A 330 -4.54 8.19 2.56
C LEU A 330 -4.69 7.86 4.03
N LEU A 331 -3.60 7.45 4.67
CA LEU A 331 -3.61 7.11 6.09
C LEU A 331 -2.30 7.51 6.73
N GLN A 332 -2.37 8.31 7.79
CA GLN A 332 -1.24 8.54 8.67
C GLN A 332 -1.17 7.45 9.74
N GLU A 333 0.02 6.90 9.94
CA GLU A 333 0.34 5.95 11.01
C GLU A 333 -0.19 6.45 12.36
N ALA A 334 -0.77 5.57 13.17
CA ALA A 334 -1.21 5.93 14.52
C ALA A 334 -0.05 5.85 15.50
N ALA A 335 -0.08 6.64 16.57
CA ALA A 335 0.84 6.46 17.70
C ALA A 335 0.61 5.07 18.34
N PRO A 336 1.66 4.30 18.70
CA PRO A 336 3.09 4.65 18.72
C PRO A 336 3.88 4.35 17.42
N PHE A 337 3.21 3.93 16.34
CA PHE A 337 3.84 3.41 15.12
C PHE A 337 4.38 4.49 14.16
N MET A 338 4.03 5.75 14.40
CA MET A 338 4.60 6.90 13.70
C MET A 338 6.13 6.97 13.85
N PRO A 339 6.86 7.45 12.83
CA PRO A 339 8.30 7.68 12.92
C PRO A 339 8.68 8.46 14.18
N GLY A 340 9.62 7.94 14.97
CA GLY A 340 10.13 8.66 16.15
C GLY A 340 9.27 8.69 17.41
N VAL A 341 8.06 8.16 17.36
CA VAL A 341 7.15 8.20 18.52
C VAL A 341 7.48 7.06 19.48
N GLY A 342 7.28 5.81 19.08
CA GLY A 342 7.51 4.63 19.92
C GLY A 342 6.65 4.63 21.20
N TYR A 343 6.96 3.74 22.15
CA TYR A 343 6.21 3.65 23.42
C TYR A 343 6.55 4.82 24.35
N LYS A 344 5.75 5.88 24.26
CA LYS A 344 5.80 7.06 25.16
C LYS A 344 4.65 7.00 26.18
N PRO A 345 4.72 7.77 27.29
CA PRO A 345 3.60 7.90 28.21
C PRO A 345 2.32 8.36 27.49
N MET A 346 1.17 7.86 27.94
CA MET A 346 -0.13 8.10 27.30
C MET A 346 -0.45 9.58 26.98
N PRO A 347 -0.18 10.56 27.86
CA PRO A 347 -0.45 11.97 27.52
C PRO A 347 0.33 12.47 26.30
N VAL A 348 1.52 11.91 26.04
CA VAL A 348 2.32 12.22 24.84
C VAL A 348 1.68 11.59 23.62
N LEU A 349 1.26 10.33 23.70
CA LEU A 349 0.61 9.62 22.59
C LEU A 349 -0.74 10.27 22.21
N GLU A 350 -1.52 10.71 23.19
CA GLU A 350 -2.78 11.43 22.98
C GLU A 350 -2.57 12.76 22.26
N LYS A 351 -1.54 13.52 22.64
CA LYS A 351 -1.17 14.76 21.94
C LYS A 351 -0.71 14.50 20.51
N VAL A 352 0.07 13.43 20.28
CA VAL A 352 0.48 13.01 18.93
C VAL A 352 -0.73 12.64 18.09
N ALA A 353 -1.67 11.86 18.65
CA ALA A 353 -2.89 11.44 17.95
C ALA A 353 -3.81 12.60 17.53
N GLN A 354 -3.64 13.79 18.11
CA GLN A 354 -4.37 15.01 17.78
C GLN A 354 -3.60 15.93 16.81
N ARG A 355 -2.37 15.56 16.39
CA ARG A 355 -1.60 16.32 15.39
C ARG A 355 -2.43 16.43 14.11
N ARG A 356 -2.53 17.65 13.59
CA ARG A 356 -3.16 17.94 12.29
C ARG A 356 -2.07 18.41 11.34
N SER A 357 -2.11 17.95 10.11
CA SER A 357 -1.15 18.36 9.08
C SER A 357 -1.88 18.58 7.76
N ASP A 358 -1.70 19.75 7.16
CA ASP A 358 -2.27 20.05 5.86
C ASP A 358 -1.35 19.52 4.77
N ILE A 359 -1.92 18.76 3.84
CA ILE A 359 -1.26 18.20 2.67
C ILE A 359 -2.09 18.47 1.42
N THR A 360 -1.43 18.38 0.26
CA THR A 360 -2.08 18.39 -1.05
C THR A 360 -1.59 17.18 -1.84
N LEU A 361 -2.52 16.37 -2.32
CA LEU A 361 -2.25 15.36 -3.34
C LEU A 361 -2.36 16.01 -4.73
N LYS A 362 -1.40 15.75 -5.60
CA LYS A 362 -1.39 16.28 -6.98
C LYS A 362 -1.60 15.16 -7.99
N LEU A 363 -2.62 15.30 -8.82
CA LEU A 363 -2.89 14.44 -9.97
C LEU A 363 -2.12 14.93 -11.20
N ASN A 364 -1.91 14.05 -12.18
CA ASN A 364 -1.24 14.41 -13.43
C ASN A 364 -2.10 15.32 -14.32
N GLU A 365 -3.42 15.18 -14.22
CA GLU A 365 -4.40 15.97 -14.95
C GLU A 365 -5.68 16.14 -14.11
N PRO A 366 -6.54 17.13 -14.43
CA PRO A 366 -7.82 17.28 -13.74
C PRO A 366 -8.72 16.05 -13.95
N GLN A 367 -9.18 15.45 -12.85
CA GLN A 367 -10.13 14.32 -12.86
C GLN A 367 -11.32 14.63 -11.95
N HIS A 368 -12.45 13.95 -12.15
CA HIS A 368 -13.57 14.02 -11.22
C HIS A 368 -13.20 13.30 -9.93
N VAL A 369 -13.02 14.07 -8.85
CA VAL A 369 -12.61 13.52 -7.56
C VAL A 369 -13.82 13.36 -6.65
N TYR A 370 -13.97 12.17 -6.06
CA TYR A 370 -15.00 11.84 -5.08
C TYR A 370 -14.37 11.49 -3.75
N ASP A 371 -14.81 12.13 -2.68
CA ASP A 371 -14.54 11.70 -1.31
C ASP A 371 -15.53 10.58 -0.96
N VAL A 372 -15.05 9.34 -0.98
CA VAL A 372 -15.89 8.14 -0.88
C VAL A 372 -16.47 8.00 0.53
N LEU A 373 -15.70 8.38 1.55
CA LEU A 373 -16.18 8.32 2.94
C LEU A 373 -17.21 9.43 3.22
N ALA A 374 -16.96 10.64 2.71
CA ALA A 374 -17.87 11.77 2.86
C ALA A 374 -19.03 11.77 1.84
N LYS A 375 -19.02 10.85 0.86
CA LYS A 375 -20.02 10.75 -0.23
C LYS A 375 -20.20 12.07 -0.98
N LYS A 376 -19.08 12.70 -1.33
CA LYS A 376 -19.05 14.05 -1.89
C LYS A 376 -18.19 14.13 -3.15
N HIS A 377 -18.77 14.66 -4.23
CA HIS A 377 -17.99 15.09 -5.39
C HIS A 377 -17.26 16.39 -5.09
N LEU A 378 -15.94 16.39 -5.24
CA LEU A 378 -15.05 17.54 -4.98
C LEU A 378 -14.83 18.41 -6.23
N GLY A 379 -15.27 17.96 -7.40
CA GLY A 379 -15.12 18.67 -8.67
C GLY A 379 -14.14 17.99 -9.61
N LEU A 380 -14.00 18.59 -10.80
CA LEU A 380 -12.96 18.28 -11.78
C LEU A 380 -11.70 19.06 -11.37
N VAL A 381 -10.77 18.39 -10.69
CA VAL A 381 -9.60 19.03 -10.07
C VAL A 381 -8.35 18.17 -10.25
N ASP A 382 -7.18 18.80 -10.25
CA ASP A 382 -5.87 18.15 -10.25
C ASP A 382 -5.17 18.21 -8.88
N ARG A 383 -5.80 18.88 -7.90
CA ARG A 383 -5.27 19.12 -6.55
C ARG A 383 -6.32 18.79 -5.51
N ILE A 384 -5.94 17.95 -4.56
CA ILE A 384 -6.82 17.50 -3.47
C ILE A 384 -6.20 17.97 -2.14
N PRO A 385 -6.56 19.19 -1.66
CA PRO A 385 -6.13 19.65 -0.35
C PRO A 385 -6.86 18.89 0.75
N ARG A 386 -6.11 18.42 1.76
CA ARG A 386 -6.64 17.69 2.91
C ARG A 386 -5.85 17.95 4.18
N MET A 387 -6.56 17.98 5.29
CA MET A 387 -5.99 17.94 6.62
C MET A 387 -6.00 16.47 7.07
N VAL A 388 -4.83 15.93 7.39
CA VAL A 388 -4.67 14.57 7.92
C VAL A 388 -4.47 14.58 9.42
N GLN A 389 -4.95 13.53 10.06
CA GLN A 389 -4.76 13.24 11.48
C GLN A 389 -4.33 11.78 11.65
N PRO A 390 -3.40 11.45 12.59
CA PRO A 390 -2.96 10.09 12.84
C PRO A 390 -4.11 9.10 13.06
N GLY A 391 -4.10 8.02 12.29
CA GLY A 391 -5.11 6.96 12.33
C GLY A 391 -6.45 7.27 11.67
N GLU A 392 -6.67 8.49 11.17
CA GLU A 392 -7.88 8.85 10.43
C GLU A 392 -7.68 8.55 8.92
N PRO A 393 -8.53 7.71 8.32
CA PRO A 393 -8.43 7.38 6.90
C PRO A 393 -9.10 8.44 6.03
N HIS A 394 -8.57 8.64 4.83
CA HIS A 394 -9.29 9.26 3.73
C HIS A 394 -9.33 8.32 2.54
N LEU A 395 -10.43 8.33 1.79
CA LEU A 395 -10.60 7.51 0.60
C LEU A 395 -11.16 8.36 -0.53
N PHE A 396 -10.37 8.53 -1.58
CA PHE A 396 -10.75 9.26 -2.78
C PHE A 396 -10.92 8.30 -3.95
N ALA A 397 -11.89 8.58 -4.82
CA ALA A 397 -11.92 8.00 -6.15
C ALA A 397 -11.68 9.10 -7.20
N THR A 398 -10.90 8.80 -8.23
CA THR A 398 -10.69 9.69 -9.38
C THR A 398 -11.17 9.00 -10.65
N LEU A 399 -12.00 9.72 -11.41
CA LEU A 399 -12.72 9.23 -12.58
C LEU A 399 -12.56 10.23 -13.73
N ASP A 400 -12.53 9.74 -14.97
CA ASP A 400 -12.51 10.59 -16.17
C ASP A 400 -13.92 11.04 -16.60
N TYR A 401 -14.93 10.68 -15.80
CA TYR A 401 -16.34 11.01 -16.02
C TYR A 401 -16.99 11.46 -14.71
N LYS A 402 -18.07 12.24 -14.85
CA LYS A 402 -18.92 12.61 -13.73
C LYS A 402 -20.09 11.65 -13.64
N ILE A 403 -20.39 11.14 -12.45
CA ILE A 403 -21.62 10.41 -12.14
C ILE A 403 -22.74 11.41 -11.91
N ASP A 404 -23.77 11.38 -12.75
CA ASP A 404 -24.89 12.33 -12.70
C ASP A 404 -26.11 11.75 -11.98
N SER A 405 -26.44 10.48 -12.26
CA SER A 405 -27.57 9.80 -11.63
C SER A 405 -27.45 8.28 -11.72
N LEU A 406 -28.39 7.58 -11.09
CA LEU A 406 -28.61 6.15 -11.28
C LEU A 406 -30.01 5.94 -11.88
N LEU A 407 -30.12 5.01 -12.82
CA LEU A 407 -31.40 4.56 -13.34
C LEU A 407 -31.67 3.15 -12.85
N VAL A 408 -32.78 2.94 -12.12
CA VAL A 408 -33.25 1.63 -11.66
C VAL A 408 -34.53 1.28 -12.41
N THR A 409 -34.56 0.14 -13.09
CA THR A 409 -35.69 -0.26 -13.94
C THR A 409 -36.15 -1.67 -13.57
N PRO A 410 -37.28 -1.82 -12.87
CA PRO A 410 -37.93 -3.12 -12.70
C PRO A 410 -38.30 -3.71 -14.07
N ALA A 411 -38.13 -5.02 -14.24
CA ALA A 411 -38.51 -5.70 -15.48
C ALA A 411 -40.03 -5.76 -15.67
N SER A 412 -40.80 -5.61 -14.58
CA SER A 412 -42.26 -5.55 -14.57
C SER A 412 -42.70 -4.60 -13.45
N ALA A 413 -43.83 -3.92 -13.65
CA ALA A 413 -44.45 -3.06 -12.63
C ALA A 413 -45.03 -3.87 -11.46
N SER A 414 -45.29 -5.16 -11.65
CA SER A 414 -45.78 -6.06 -10.60
C SER A 414 -45.13 -7.44 -10.65
N VAL A 415 -44.95 -8.06 -9.50
CA VAL A 415 -44.40 -9.42 -9.33
C VAL A 415 -45.24 -10.17 -8.30
N ARG A 416 -45.48 -11.46 -8.53
CA ARG A 416 -46.22 -12.30 -7.57
C ARG A 416 -45.33 -12.70 -6.40
N GLN A 417 -45.92 -12.94 -5.25
CA GLN A 417 -45.26 -13.64 -4.15
C GLN A 417 -44.57 -14.93 -4.65
N GLY A 418 -43.43 -15.29 -4.05
CA GLY A 418 -42.65 -16.47 -4.45
C GLY A 418 -41.89 -16.36 -5.78
N GLN A 419 -42.19 -15.35 -6.62
CA GLN A 419 -41.51 -15.14 -7.89
C GLN A 419 -40.27 -14.26 -7.71
N ALA A 420 -39.38 -14.32 -8.70
CA ALA A 420 -38.19 -13.49 -8.68
C ALA A 420 -38.46 -12.10 -9.28
N LEU A 421 -38.27 -11.08 -8.45
CA LEU A 421 -38.20 -9.70 -8.88
C LEU A 421 -36.91 -9.48 -9.68
N SER A 422 -37.03 -9.14 -10.96
CA SER A 422 -35.89 -8.79 -11.82
C SER A 422 -35.86 -7.29 -12.10
N PHE A 423 -34.68 -6.71 -12.15
CA PHE A 423 -34.47 -5.28 -12.43
C PHE A 423 -33.09 -5.04 -13.03
N SER A 424 -32.91 -3.89 -13.68
CA SER A 424 -31.59 -3.41 -14.11
C SER A 424 -31.23 -2.10 -13.42
N VAL A 425 -29.92 -1.88 -13.25
CA VAL A 425 -29.36 -0.61 -12.80
C VAL A 425 -28.33 -0.13 -13.82
N GLN A 426 -28.37 1.16 -14.14
CA GLN A 426 -27.37 1.82 -14.96
C GLN A 426 -26.86 3.09 -14.28
N VAL A 427 -25.54 3.22 -14.18
CA VAL A 427 -24.86 4.46 -13.78
C VAL A 427 -24.87 5.42 -14.97
N GLN A 428 -25.47 6.59 -14.80
CA GLN A 428 -25.55 7.62 -15.83
C GLN A 428 -24.42 8.63 -15.62
N THR A 429 -23.65 8.88 -16.67
CA THR A 429 -22.44 9.70 -16.60
C THR A 429 -22.40 10.77 -17.69
N SER A 430 -21.58 11.79 -17.46
CA SER A 430 -21.17 12.77 -18.46
C SER A 430 -19.65 12.76 -18.64
N GLY A 431 -19.18 13.10 -19.84
CA GLY A 431 -17.77 13.08 -20.22
C GLY A 431 -17.34 11.78 -20.90
N ALA A 432 -17.51 10.64 -20.22
CA ALA A 432 -17.17 9.31 -20.74
C ALA A 432 -18.11 8.23 -20.18
N ASP A 433 -18.00 7.01 -20.74
CA ASP A 433 -18.74 5.83 -20.26
C ASP A 433 -18.29 5.44 -18.85
N ALA A 434 -19.24 4.93 -18.06
CA ALA A 434 -18.97 4.48 -16.71
C ALA A 434 -18.04 3.27 -16.67
N GLY A 435 -17.07 3.30 -15.77
CA GLY A 435 -16.27 2.16 -15.34
C GLY A 435 -17.01 1.17 -14.46
N SER A 436 -16.29 0.31 -13.74
CA SER A 436 -16.87 -0.64 -12.79
C SER A 436 -17.27 0.02 -11.46
N HIS A 437 -18.55 -0.05 -11.09
CA HIS A 437 -19.08 0.54 -9.85
C HIS A 437 -19.62 -0.51 -8.89
N VAL A 438 -19.60 -0.24 -7.59
CA VAL A 438 -20.30 -1.08 -6.62
C VAL A 438 -21.59 -0.41 -6.19
N LEU A 439 -22.68 -1.17 -6.31
CA LEU A 439 -24.03 -0.74 -5.99
C LEU A 439 -24.48 -1.40 -4.69
N GLN A 440 -24.86 -0.59 -3.70
CA GLN A 440 -25.57 -1.05 -2.52
C GLN A 440 -27.07 -1.11 -2.85
N ILE A 441 -27.66 -2.29 -2.74
CA ILE A 441 -29.06 -2.55 -3.07
C ILE A 441 -29.81 -2.91 -1.80
N GLN A 442 -30.98 -2.31 -1.60
CA GLN A 442 -31.87 -2.56 -0.46
C GLN A 442 -33.32 -2.63 -0.94
N MET A 443 -34.14 -3.40 -0.24
CA MET A 443 -35.59 -3.37 -0.41
C MET A 443 -36.28 -2.89 0.87
N THR A 444 -37.35 -2.14 0.68
CA THR A 444 -38.24 -1.67 1.74
C THR A 444 -39.65 -2.14 1.44
N ASP A 445 -40.32 -2.68 2.45
CA ASP A 445 -41.69 -3.19 2.35
C ASP A 445 -42.74 -2.04 2.29
N PRO A 446 -44.02 -2.35 2.07
CA PRO A 446 -45.08 -1.34 1.97
C PRO A 446 -45.32 -0.53 3.25
N ASP A 447 -44.86 -1.00 4.41
CA ASP A 447 -44.95 -0.26 5.67
C ASP A 447 -43.73 0.65 5.90
N GLY A 448 -42.76 0.66 4.99
CA GLY A 448 -41.51 1.40 5.13
C GLY A 448 -40.42 0.66 5.92
N LYS A 449 -40.58 -0.64 6.20
CA LYS A 449 -39.58 -1.43 6.93
C LYS A 449 -38.54 -2.04 5.97
N SER A 450 -37.27 -1.91 6.35
CA SER A 450 -36.16 -2.48 5.56
C SER A 450 -36.16 -4.01 5.60
N ALA A 451 -36.21 -4.63 4.42
CA ALA A 451 -36.09 -6.07 4.22
C ALA A 451 -34.60 -6.46 4.07
N LYS A 452 -33.91 -6.54 5.20
CA LYS A 452 -32.45 -6.77 5.27
C LYS A 452 -32.00 -8.07 4.56
N MET A 453 -32.86 -9.08 4.49
CA MET A 453 -32.58 -10.34 3.79
C MET A 453 -32.35 -10.18 2.29
N TYR A 454 -32.89 -9.11 1.68
CA TYR A 454 -32.71 -8.78 0.26
C TYR A 454 -31.59 -7.77 0.00
N ALA A 455 -30.92 -7.29 1.05
CA ALA A 455 -29.84 -6.33 0.90
C ALA A 455 -28.58 -7.00 0.31
N SER A 456 -27.98 -6.35 -0.69
CA SER A 456 -26.78 -6.87 -1.39
C SER A 456 -25.82 -5.74 -1.78
N LYS A 457 -24.58 -6.10 -2.12
CA LYS A 457 -23.57 -5.20 -2.70
C LYS A 457 -23.01 -5.83 -3.96
N GLU A 458 -23.29 -5.22 -5.11
CA GLU A 458 -23.09 -5.85 -6.40
C GLU A 458 -22.19 -5.01 -7.30
N LEU A 459 -21.33 -5.70 -8.06
CA LEU A 459 -20.42 -5.05 -9.00
C LEU A 459 -21.15 -4.82 -10.34
N ALA A 460 -21.38 -3.57 -10.67
CA ALA A 460 -21.89 -3.11 -11.96
C ALA A 460 -20.71 -2.84 -12.91
N LYS A 461 -20.31 -3.86 -13.68
CA LYS A 461 -19.24 -3.72 -14.68
C LYS A 461 -19.68 -2.78 -15.80
N GLY A 462 -18.84 -1.82 -16.16
CA GLY A 462 -19.19 -0.80 -17.15
C GLY A 462 -20.44 0.02 -16.76
N GLY A 463 -20.64 0.23 -15.46
CA GLY A 463 -21.79 0.93 -14.89
C GLY A 463 -23.13 0.22 -15.05
N LYS A 464 -23.17 -1.06 -15.42
CA LYS A 464 -24.41 -1.81 -15.67
C LYS A 464 -24.52 -3.04 -14.77
N TYR A 465 -25.71 -3.27 -14.24
CA TYR A 465 -26.03 -4.44 -13.42
C TYR A 465 -27.45 -4.93 -13.71
N THR A 466 -27.64 -6.25 -13.73
CA THR A 466 -28.97 -6.89 -13.77
C THR A 466 -29.12 -7.71 -12.51
N GLY A 467 -30.12 -7.37 -11.71
CA GLY A 467 -30.40 -7.98 -10.42
C GLY A 467 -31.62 -8.89 -10.45
N ARG A 468 -31.59 -9.88 -9.55
CA ARG A 468 -32.70 -10.79 -9.30
C ARG A 468 -32.86 -10.99 -7.79
N ILE A 469 -34.03 -10.66 -7.25
CA ILE A 469 -34.36 -10.86 -5.84
C ILE A 469 -35.48 -11.93 -5.76
N PRO A 470 -35.21 -13.12 -5.21
CA PRO A 470 -36.24 -14.14 -5.03
C PRO A 470 -37.15 -13.73 -3.87
N LEU A 471 -38.38 -13.33 -4.16
CA LEU A 471 -39.35 -12.96 -3.12
C LEU A 471 -39.85 -14.22 -2.40
N SER A 472 -40.05 -14.12 -1.09
CA SER A 472 -40.70 -15.17 -0.30
C SER A 472 -42.16 -15.40 -0.75
N LEU A 473 -42.66 -16.61 -0.52
CA LEU A 473 -44.05 -17.00 -0.83
C LEU A 473 -45.08 -16.24 0.03
N ASP A 474 -44.67 -15.74 1.19
CA ASP A 474 -45.49 -15.05 2.18
C ASP A 474 -45.19 -13.54 2.26
N GLU A 475 -44.50 -12.97 1.26
CA GLU A 475 -44.16 -11.55 1.28
C GLU A 475 -45.37 -10.65 1.41
N LYS A 476 -45.25 -9.52 2.11
CA LYS A 476 -46.35 -8.57 2.20
C LYS A 476 -46.75 -8.06 0.80
N THR A 477 -48.04 -8.06 0.50
CA THR A 477 -48.55 -7.49 -0.76
C THR A 477 -48.61 -5.96 -0.66
N GLY A 478 -48.42 -5.26 -1.79
CA GLY A 478 -48.39 -3.81 -1.86
C GLY A 478 -47.16 -3.28 -2.60
N ASP A 479 -46.89 -1.99 -2.42
CA ASP A 479 -45.82 -1.30 -3.12
C ASP A 479 -44.49 -1.46 -2.37
N TRP A 480 -43.55 -2.17 -2.98
CA TRP A 480 -42.20 -2.34 -2.49
C TRP A 480 -41.26 -1.36 -3.17
N THR A 481 -40.25 -0.89 -2.45
CA THR A 481 -39.24 0.04 -3.00
C THR A 481 -37.89 -0.64 -3.09
N ILE A 482 -37.33 -0.70 -4.31
CA ILE A 482 -35.93 -1.03 -4.56
C ILE A 482 -35.14 0.26 -4.43
N SER A 483 -34.20 0.32 -3.49
CA SER A 483 -33.27 1.45 -3.33
C SER A 483 -31.86 1.02 -3.72
N VAL A 484 -31.22 1.80 -4.58
CA VAL A 484 -29.85 1.55 -5.03
C VAL A 484 -29.00 2.77 -4.76
N ARG A 485 -27.81 2.57 -4.22
CA ARG A 485 -26.81 3.62 -3.98
C ARG A 485 -25.48 3.22 -4.61
N ASP A 486 -24.86 4.12 -5.33
CA ASP A 486 -23.48 3.97 -5.79
C ASP A 486 -22.51 4.26 -4.63
N VAL A 487 -21.55 3.35 -4.41
CA VAL A 487 -20.61 3.43 -3.29
C VAL A 487 -19.62 4.59 -3.45
N VAL A 488 -19.20 4.90 -4.69
CA VAL A 488 -18.17 5.92 -4.96
C VAL A 488 -18.73 7.33 -4.76
N SER A 489 -19.86 7.64 -5.39
CA SER A 489 -20.49 8.96 -5.37
C SER A 489 -21.44 9.17 -4.20
N GLY A 490 -22.02 8.09 -3.66
CA GLY A 490 -23.11 8.14 -2.71
C GLY A 490 -24.48 8.49 -3.31
N ILE A 491 -24.56 8.74 -4.62
CA ILE A 491 -25.81 9.00 -5.36
C ILE A 491 -26.74 7.79 -5.21
N SER A 492 -28.02 8.06 -5.04
CA SER A 492 -29.04 7.02 -4.86
C SER A 492 -30.20 7.21 -5.82
N ALA A 493 -30.81 6.12 -6.23
CA ALA A 493 -32.06 6.09 -6.97
C ALA A 493 -32.97 4.98 -6.43
N HIS A 494 -34.25 5.07 -6.75
CA HIS A 494 -35.23 4.08 -6.31
C HIS A 494 -36.22 3.76 -7.42
N ALA A 495 -36.83 2.59 -7.33
CA ALA A 495 -37.96 2.20 -8.16
C ALA A 495 -38.98 1.44 -7.31
N THR A 496 -40.25 1.64 -7.63
CA THR A 496 -41.35 0.94 -6.96
C THR A 496 -41.82 -0.23 -7.80
N VAL A 497 -42.16 -1.33 -7.13
CA VAL A 497 -42.73 -2.53 -7.74
C VAL A 497 -43.85 -3.06 -6.86
N LYS A 498 -44.97 -3.43 -7.49
CA LYS A 498 -46.11 -3.95 -6.75
C LYS A 498 -45.98 -5.46 -6.54
N VAL A 499 -45.89 -5.90 -5.30
CA VAL A 499 -45.99 -7.32 -4.95
C VAL A 499 -47.46 -7.69 -4.80
N VAL A 500 -47.91 -8.68 -5.56
CA VAL A 500 -49.30 -9.15 -5.55
C VAL A 500 -49.36 -10.57 -5.00
N GLY A 501 -50.44 -10.88 -4.29
CA GLY A 501 -50.67 -12.21 -3.76
C GLY A 501 -51.02 -13.21 -4.85
N ASP A 502 -50.85 -14.50 -4.55
CA ASP A 502 -51.56 -15.54 -5.28
C ASP A 502 -53.03 -15.47 -4.85
N ASN A 503 -53.92 -15.13 -5.80
CA ASN A 503 -55.37 -15.23 -5.59
C ASN A 503 -55.80 -16.68 -5.44
#